data_AF-A0A485L6W4-F1
#
_entry.id   AF-A0A485L6W4-F1
#
_cell.length_a   1.000
_cell.length_b   1.000
_cell.length_c   1.000
_cell.angle_alpha   90.00
_cell.angle_beta   90.00
_cell.angle_gamma   90.00
#
_symmetry.space_group_name_H-M   'P 1'
#
loop_
_entity.id
_entity.type
_entity.pdbx_description
1 polymer ?
#
loop_
_entity_poly.entity_id
_entity_poly.type
_entity_poly.pdbx_seq_one_letter_code
_entity_poly.pdbx_strand_id
1 'polypeptide(L)'
;MHPPATAAAAAVSILYHALIDKKSEFCRLKMVLVSKQLLWKKHEADECAERILALDELLSDLYDNEHDVSEEISVLQEEQAHEEAAHVELVAAVDEQKALLRRLVHRQARLDACRKSITHRQRRIVERAFRLQVARNPKEMLSTSAI
;
A
#
# COMPACT_ATOMS: atom_id res chain seq x y z
N MET A 1 9.17 -22.24 -39.49
CA MET A 1 9.80 -22.89 -38.31
C MET A 1 9.10 -22.38 -37.06
N HIS A 2 8.36 -23.23 -36.35
CA HIS A 2 7.80 -22.87 -35.05
C HIS A 2 8.91 -22.92 -33.99
N PRO A 3 9.05 -21.89 -33.12
CA PRO A 3 9.98 -21.99 -32.01
C PRO A 3 9.61 -23.20 -31.14
N PRO A 4 10.59 -23.93 -30.59
CA PRO A 4 10.30 -25.05 -29.70
C PRO A 4 9.41 -24.56 -28.55
N ALA A 5 8.42 -25.34 -28.14
CA ALA A 5 7.41 -24.96 -27.13
C ALA A 5 8.03 -24.40 -25.82
N THR A 6 9.28 -24.74 -25.52
CA THR A 6 10.09 -24.22 -24.42
C THR A 6 10.49 -22.74 -24.58
N ALA A 7 10.78 -22.27 -25.79
CA ALA A 7 11.16 -20.88 -26.06
C ALA A 7 9.95 -19.93 -25.93
N ALA A 8 8.78 -20.35 -26.44
CA ALA A 8 7.54 -19.61 -26.26
C ALA A 8 7.14 -19.53 -24.77
N ALA A 9 7.25 -20.65 -24.03
CA ALA A 9 6.99 -20.69 -22.60
C ALA A 9 7.96 -19.82 -21.77
N ALA A 10 9.23 -19.76 -22.17
CA ALA A 10 10.23 -18.90 -21.54
C ALA A 10 9.94 -17.41 -21.79
N ALA A 11 9.65 -17.03 -23.03
CA ALA A 11 9.30 -15.66 -23.40
C ALA A 11 8.07 -15.15 -22.64
N VAL A 12 7.00 -15.95 -22.59
CA VAL A 12 5.79 -15.63 -21.82
C VAL A 12 6.10 -15.47 -20.33
N SER A 13 6.94 -16.34 -19.77
CA SER A 13 7.33 -16.23 -18.36
C SER A 13 8.13 -14.96 -18.04
N ILE A 14 8.99 -14.50 -18.96
CA ILE A 14 9.73 -13.25 -18.82
C ILE A 14 8.78 -12.04 -18.85
N LEU A 15 7.83 -12.02 -19.79
CA LEU A 15 6.84 -10.95 -19.89
C LEU A 15 5.97 -10.85 -18.63
N TYR A 16 5.52 -11.98 -18.09
CA TYR A 16 4.78 -11.98 -16.83
C TYR A 16 5.64 -11.51 -15.64
N HIS A 17 6.92 -11.86 -15.59
CA HIS A 17 7.83 -11.37 -14.54
C HIS A 17 7.91 -9.83 -14.59
N ALA A 18 8.19 -9.26 -15.76
CA ALA A 18 8.28 -7.82 -15.96
C ALA A 18 6.95 -7.10 -15.61
N LEU A 19 5.81 -7.71 -15.96
CA LEU A 19 4.50 -7.18 -15.60
C LEU A 19 4.27 -7.16 -14.08
N ILE A 20 4.71 -8.21 -13.38
CA ILE A 20 4.61 -8.27 -11.91
C ILE A 20 5.49 -7.19 -11.28
N ASP A 21 6.73 -7.04 -11.74
CA ASP A 21 7.64 -6.02 -11.22
C ASP A 21 7.04 -4.62 -11.40
N LYS A 22 6.51 -4.31 -12.60
CA LYS A 22 5.82 -3.03 -12.86
C LYS A 22 4.60 -2.82 -11.95
N LYS A 23 3.80 -3.86 -11.72
CA LYS A 23 2.63 -3.79 -10.82
C LYS A 23 3.04 -3.63 -9.36
N SER A 24 4.14 -4.26 -8.95
CA SER A 24 4.66 -4.15 -7.60
C SER A 24 5.19 -2.74 -7.34
N GLU A 25 5.96 -2.18 -8.27
CA GLU A 25 6.46 -0.82 -8.16
C GLU A 25 5.32 0.20 -8.03
N PHE A 26 4.30 0.08 -8.90
CA PHE A 26 3.10 0.90 -8.79
C PHE A 26 2.38 0.75 -7.44
N CYS A 27 2.31 -0.47 -6.91
CA CYS A 27 1.71 -0.72 -5.61
C CYS A 27 2.50 -0.04 -4.48
N ARG A 28 3.83 -0.11 -4.50
CA ARG A 28 4.72 0.54 -3.52
C ARG A 28 4.58 2.07 -3.57
N LEU A 29 4.61 2.65 -4.77
CA LEU A 29 4.40 4.09 -4.94
C LEU A 29 3.03 4.54 -4.40
N LYS A 30 1.96 3.78 -4.69
CA LYS A 30 0.64 4.07 -4.12
C LYS A 30 0.60 3.93 -2.60
N MET A 31 1.27 2.94 -2.03
CA MET A 31 1.36 2.80 -0.56
C MET A 31 2.02 4.02 0.07
N VAL A 32 3.11 4.53 -0.52
CA VAL A 32 3.79 5.74 -0.03
C VAL A 32 2.85 6.94 -0.09
N LEU A 33 2.14 7.14 -1.21
CA LEU A 33 1.19 8.24 -1.36
C LEU A 33 0.08 8.18 -0.31
N VAL A 34 -0.57 7.01 -0.17
CA VAL A 34 -1.65 6.79 0.80
C VAL A 34 -1.15 6.96 2.24
N SER A 35 0.09 6.53 2.54
CA SER A 35 0.67 6.71 3.87
C SER A 35 0.89 8.19 4.20
N LYS A 36 1.34 9.00 3.22
CA LYS A 36 1.47 10.46 3.41
C LYS A 36 0.11 11.11 3.65
N GLN A 37 -0.89 10.75 2.86
CA GLN A 37 -2.26 11.25 3.03
C GLN A 37 -2.84 10.85 4.39
N LEU A 38 -2.60 9.63 4.84
CA LEU A 38 -3.02 9.15 6.16
C LEU A 38 -2.38 9.96 7.28
N LEU A 39 -1.07 10.23 7.21
CA LEU A 39 -0.38 11.03 8.23
C LEU A 39 -0.93 12.45 8.30
N TRP A 40 -1.16 13.08 7.14
CA TRP A 40 -1.72 14.42 7.08
C TRP A 40 -3.14 14.48 7.65
N LYS A 41 -4.03 13.58 7.22
CA LYS A 41 -5.40 13.53 7.76
C LYS A 41 -5.45 13.20 9.25
N LYS A 42 -4.52 12.38 9.73
CA LYS A 42 -4.41 12.09 11.16
C LYS A 42 -4.01 13.35 11.93
N HIS A 43 -3.04 14.10 11.43
CA HIS A 43 -2.65 15.37 12.02
C HIS A 43 -3.83 16.35 12.10
N GLU A 44 -4.59 16.50 11.02
CA GLU A 44 -5.78 17.36 11.01
C GLU A 44 -6.84 16.89 12.02
N ALA A 45 -7.05 15.57 12.14
CA ALA A 45 -7.96 15.02 13.15
C ALA A 45 -7.47 15.30 14.58
N ASP A 46 -6.17 15.14 14.83
CA ASP A 46 -5.56 15.40 16.13
C ASP A 46 -5.67 16.92 16.48
N GLU A 47 -5.40 17.82 15.55
CA GLU A 47 -5.59 19.28 15.73
C GLU A 47 -7.06 19.67 15.93
N CYS A 48 -7.98 19.00 15.24
CA CYS A 48 -9.41 19.21 15.43
C CYS A 48 -9.87 18.77 16.83
N ALA A 49 -9.38 17.62 17.31
CA ALA A 49 -9.63 17.17 18.67
C ALA A 49 -9.07 18.14 19.72
N GLU A 50 -7.87 18.70 19.52
CA GLU A 50 -7.30 19.72 20.41
C GLU A 50 -8.15 21.01 20.44
N ARG A 51 -8.67 21.44 19.28
CA ARG A 51 -9.57 22.61 19.21
C ARG A 51 -10.90 22.39 19.93
N ILE A 52 -11.48 21.18 19.84
CA ILE A 52 -12.68 20.82 20.59
C ILE A 52 -12.42 20.90 22.10
N LEU A 53 -11.28 20.37 22.57
CA LEU A 53 -10.92 20.43 24.00
C LEU A 53 -10.72 21.87 24.49
N ALA A 54 -10.13 22.74 23.67
CA ALA A 54 -9.98 24.15 24.00
C ALA A 54 -11.34 24.87 24.09
N LEU A 55 -12.28 24.54 23.19
CA LEU A 55 -13.65 25.06 23.25
C LEU A 55 -14.40 24.57 24.49
N ASP A 56 -14.23 23.30 24.87
CA ASP A 56 -14.77 22.74 26.12
C ASP A 56 -14.28 23.51 27.36
N GLU A 57 -12.99 23.80 27.43
CA GLU A 57 -12.38 24.55 28.53
C GLU A 57 -12.92 25.99 28.59
N LEU A 58 -12.98 26.69 27.44
CA LEU A 58 -13.54 28.03 27.35
C LEU A 58 -15.02 28.09 27.75
N LEU A 59 -15.82 27.12 27.30
CA LEU A 59 -17.22 27.02 27.68
C LEU A 59 -17.36 26.79 29.18
N SER A 60 -16.55 25.91 29.77
CA SER A 60 -16.54 25.68 31.21
C SER A 60 -16.24 26.96 32.00
N ASP A 61 -15.21 27.70 31.58
CA ASP A 61 -14.84 28.97 32.22
C ASP A 61 -15.96 30.02 32.13
N LEU A 62 -16.69 30.07 31.02
CA LEU A 62 -17.83 30.98 30.85
C LEU A 62 -19.04 30.58 31.70
N TYR A 63 -19.33 29.29 31.83
CA TYR A 63 -20.41 28.81 32.70
C TYR A 63 -20.16 29.11 34.19
N ASP A 64 -18.89 29.14 34.60
CA ASP A 64 -18.50 29.46 35.97
C ASP A 64 -18.49 30.98 36.26
N ASN A 65 -18.64 31.83 35.23
CA ASN A 65 -18.70 33.29 35.39
C ASN A 65 -20.12 33.80 35.70
N GLU A 66 -20.26 34.66 36.72
CA GLU A 66 -21.55 35.22 37.17
C GLU A 66 -22.11 36.34 36.26
N HIS A 67 -21.53 36.58 35.08
CA HIS A 67 -21.94 37.65 34.16
C HIS A 67 -22.89 37.14 33.08
N ASP A 68 -23.65 38.04 32.44
CA ASP A 68 -24.49 37.68 31.29
C ASP A 68 -23.62 37.47 30.04
N VAL A 69 -23.14 36.24 29.88
CA VAL A 69 -22.34 35.74 28.75
C VAL A 69 -23.15 34.80 27.84
N SER A 70 -24.48 34.88 27.88
CA SER A 70 -25.37 33.93 27.19
C SER A 70 -25.18 33.90 25.66
N GLU A 71 -24.92 35.05 25.04
CA GLU A 71 -24.65 35.14 23.60
C GLU A 71 -23.28 34.52 23.24
N GLU A 72 -22.24 34.77 24.04
CA GLU A 72 -20.89 34.22 23.83
C GLU A 72 -20.88 32.69 23.99
N ILE A 73 -21.60 32.18 25.00
CA ILE A 73 -21.82 30.73 25.18
C ILE A 73 -22.50 30.13 23.95
N SER A 74 -23.55 30.76 23.42
CA SER A 74 -24.27 30.27 22.25
C SER A 74 -23.36 30.18 21.02
N VAL A 75 -22.52 31.20 20.79
CA VAL A 75 -21.58 31.23 19.65
C VAL A 75 -20.55 30.10 19.79
N LEU A 76 -19.95 29.93 20.97
CA LEU A 76 -18.94 28.90 21.20
C LEU A 76 -19.53 27.48 21.11
N GLN A 77 -20.79 27.28 21.49
CA GLN A 77 -21.49 26.02 21.30
C GLN A 77 -21.72 25.69 19.82
N GLU A 78 -22.03 26.69 18.99
CA GLU A 78 -22.13 26.51 17.54
C GLU A 78 -20.78 26.16 16.92
N GLU A 79 -19.70 26.84 17.33
CA GLU A 79 -18.34 26.54 16.89
C GLU A 79 -17.90 25.13 17.31
N GLN A 80 -18.20 24.73 18.54
CA GLN A 80 -17.92 23.38 19.04
C GLN A 80 -18.66 22.32 18.23
N ALA A 81 -19.96 22.49 17.99
CA ALA A 81 -20.74 21.55 17.20
C ALA A 81 -20.21 21.43 15.76
N HIS A 82 -19.71 22.53 15.19
CA HIS A 82 -19.07 22.52 13.88
C HIS A 82 -17.76 21.72 13.88
N GLU A 83 -16.89 21.94 14.87
CA GLU A 83 -15.63 21.21 15.00
C GLU A 83 -15.85 19.72 15.30
N GLU A 84 -16.82 19.36 16.13
CA GLU A 84 -17.18 17.95 16.38
C GLU A 84 -17.63 17.25 15.10
N ALA A 85 -18.45 17.92 14.28
CA ALA A 85 -18.87 17.38 12.98
C ALA A 85 -17.67 17.19 12.04
N ALA A 86 -16.76 18.16 11.97
CA ALA A 86 -15.54 18.07 11.18
C ALA A 86 -14.62 16.92 11.67
N HIS A 87 -14.47 16.76 12.99
CA HIS A 87 -13.68 15.69 13.59
C HIS A 87 -14.21 14.30 13.19
N VAL A 88 -15.53 14.11 13.21
CA VAL A 88 -16.16 12.85 12.78
C VAL A 88 -15.83 12.53 11.31
N GLU A 89 -15.89 13.52 10.43
CA GLU A 89 -15.53 13.35 9.01
C GLU A 89 -14.05 13.02 8.83
N LEU A 90 -13.16 13.71 9.56
CA LEU A 90 -11.72 13.47 9.52
C LEU A 90 -11.35 12.08 10.01
N VAL A 91 -11.94 11.62 11.12
CA VAL A 91 -11.73 10.26 11.65
C VAL A 91 -12.21 9.20 10.65
N ALA A 92 -13.38 9.38 10.05
CA ALA A 92 -13.88 8.47 9.01
C ALA A 92 -12.92 8.42 7.81
N ALA A 93 -12.41 9.58 7.39
CA ALA A 93 -11.46 9.68 6.29
C ALA A 93 -10.10 9.00 6.62
N VAL A 94 -9.61 9.12 7.86
CA VAL A 94 -8.44 8.42 8.36
C VAL A 94 -8.64 6.90 8.28
N ASP A 95 -9.80 6.40 8.68
CA ASP A 95 -10.10 4.97 8.66
C ASP A 95 -10.24 4.41 7.24
N GLU A 96 -10.79 5.20 6.31
CA GLU A 96 -10.79 4.86 4.89
C GLU A 96 -9.35 4.70 4.36
N GLN A 97 -8.45 5.64 4.69
CA GLN A 97 -7.05 5.55 4.26
C GLN A 97 -6.34 4.34 4.89
N LYS A 98 -6.59 4.02 6.16
CA LYS A 98 -6.07 2.78 6.79
C LYS A 98 -6.57 1.53 6.06
N ALA A 99 -7.84 1.50 5.68
CA ALA A 99 -8.42 0.38 4.94
C ALA A 99 -7.79 0.22 3.55
N LEU A 100 -7.59 1.33 2.84
CA LEU A 100 -6.90 1.34 1.55
C LEU A 100 -5.46 0.86 1.67
N LEU A 101 -4.72 1.33 2.67
CA LEU A 101 -3.34 0.91 2.91
C LEU A 101 -3.24 -0.60 3.18
N ARG A 102 -4.15 -1.15 4.00
CA ARG A 102 -4.25 -2.60 4.24
C ARG A 102 -4.48 -3.40 2.95
N ARG A 103 -5.39 -2.93 2.08
CA ARG A 103 -5.63 -3.57 0.76
C ARG A 103 -4.39 -3.54 -0.12
N LEU A 104 -3.63 -2.44 -0.12
CA LEU A 104 -2.39 -2.31 -0.89
C LEU A 104 -1.30 -3.25 -0.35
N VAL A 105 -1.14 -3.36 0.97
CA VAL A 105 -0.20 -4.31 1.60
C VAL A 105 -0.53 -5.75 1.18
N HIS A 106 -1.81 -6.16 1.25
CA HIS A 106 -2.21 -7.49 0.79
C HIS A 106 -1.97 -7.70 -0.70
N ARG A 107 -2.21 -6.69 -1.53
CA ARG A 107 -1.92 -6.75 -2.96
C ARG A 107 -0.43 -6.91 -3.23
N GLN A 108 0.42 -6.16 -2.51
CA GLN A 108 1.86 -6.26 -2.62
C GLN A 108 2.35 -7.67 -2.23
N ALA A 109 1.88 -8.22 -1.11
CA ALA A 109 2.21 -9.58 -0.69
C ALA A 109 1.82 -10.64 -1.74
N ARG A 110 0.66 -10.48 -2.39
CA ARG A 110 0.24 -11.36 -3.50
C ARG A 110 1.15 -11.23 -4.72
N LEU A 111 1.56 -10.02 -5.07
CA LEU A 111 2.50 -9.79 -6.18
C LEU A 111 3.86 -10.43 -5.88
N ASP A 112 4.35 -10.34 -4.65
CA ASP A 112 5.60 -10.98 -4.21
C ASP A 112 5.51 -12.52 -4.29
N ALA A 113 4.38 -13.11 -3.89
CA ALA A 113 4.14 -14.53 -4.03
C ALA A 113 4.12 -14.97 -5.51
N CYS A 114 3.42 -14.22 -6.37
CA CYS A 114 3.41 -14.48 -7.81
C CYS A 114 4.81 -14.34 -8.42
N ARG A 115 5.59 -13.33 -8.02
CA ARG A 115 6.97 -13.12 -8.47
C ARG A 115 7.84 -14.34 -8.16
N LYS A 116 7.81 -14.82 -6.90
CA LYS A 116 8.52 -16.03 -6.48
C LYS A 116 8.12 -17.25 -7.31
N SER A 117 6.83 -17.44 -7.54
CA SER A 117 6.31 -18.55 -8.36
C SER A 117 6.83 -18.51 -9.79
N ILE A 118 6.87 -17.32 -10.43
CA ILE A 118 7.42 -17.16 -11.77
C ILE A 118 8.92 -17.45 -11.79
N THR A 119 9.69 -16.94 -10.82
CA THR A 119 11.13 -17.21 -10.73
C THR A 119 11.40 -18.72 -10.59
N HIS A 120 10.62 -19.43 -9.78
CA HIS A 120 10.71 -20.88 -9.67
C HIS A 120 10.38 -21.58 -11.01
N ARG A 121 9.35 -21.13 -11.72
CA ARG A 121 9.01 -21.66 -13.05
C ARG A 121 10.13 -21.42 -14.06
N GLN A 122 10.69 -20.23 -14.12
CA GLN A 122 11.80 -19.88 -15.00
C GLN A 122 13.02 -20.78 -14.73
N ARG A 123 13.38 -20.95 -13.45
CA ARG A 123 14.45 -21.86 -13.03
C ARG A 123 14.21 -23.29 -13.54
N ARG A 124 13.00 -23.83 -13.36
CA ARG A 124 12.65 -25.18 -13.85
C ARG A 124 12.72 -25.31 -15.37
N ILE A 125 12.35 -24.27 -16.12
CA ILE A 125 12.46 -24.27 -17.59
C ILE A 125 13.94 -24.35 -18.00
N VAL A 126 14.80 -23.55 -17.38
CA VAL A 126 16.25 -23.55 -17.64
C VAL A 126 16.89 -24.89 -17.27
N GLU A 127 16.60 -25.41 -16.07
CA GLU A 127 17.10 -26.73 -15.62
C GLU A 127 16.65 -27.85 -16.57
N ARG A 128 15.40 -27.81 -17.05
CA ARG A 128 14.90 -28.80 -18.01
C ARG A 128 15.60 -28.69 -19.36
N ALA A 129 15.80 -27.47 -19.86
CA ALA A 129 16.53 -27.24 -21.10
C ALA A 129 17.97 -27.76 -21.00
N PHE A 130 18.66 -27.46 -19.89
CA PHE A 130 20.01 -27.95 -19.60
C PHE A 130 20.07 -29.49 -19.58
N ARG A 131 19.18 -30.15 -18.83
CA ARG A 131 19.12 -31.63 -18.77
C ARG A 131 18.86 -32.25 -20.15
N LEU A 132 17.97 -31.66 -20.95
CA LEU A 132 17.67 -32.14 -22.30
C LEU A 132 18.87 -31.96 -23.23
N GLN A 133 19.64 -30.88 -23.09
CA GLN A 133 20.85 -30.64 -23.87
C GLN A 133 21.97 -31.62 -23.49
N VAL A 134 22.19 -31.85 -22.20
CA VAL A 134 23.13 -32.87 -21.69
C VAL A 134 22.75 -34.28 -22.18
N ALA A 135 21.46 -34.63 -22.16
CA ALA A 135 21.01 -35.93 -22.64
C ALA A 135 21.17 -36.10 -24.17
N ARG A 136 21.14 -35.02 -24.95
CA ARG A 136 21.30 -35.04 -26.41
C ARG A 136 22.76 -35.07 -26.85
N ASN A 137 23.64 -34.31 -26.19
CA ASN A 137 25.08 -34.26 -26.49
C ASN A 137 25.94 -34.45 -25.22
N PRO A 138 26.00 -35.67 -24.65
CA PRO A 138 26.75 -35.91 -23.42
C PRO A 138 28.27 -35.73 -23.59
N LYS A 139 28.82 -36.03 -24.77
CA LYS A 139 30.26 -35.95 -25.05
C LYS A 139 30.80 -34.51 -25.17
N GLU A 140 30.01 -33.58 -25.72
CA GLU A 140 30.43 -32.18 -25.91
C GLU A 140 30.36 -31.35 -24.61
N MET A 141 29.42 -31.69 -23.71
CA MET A 141 29.27 -31.00 -22.41
C MET A 141 30.32 -31.42 -21.39
N LEU A 142 30.79 -32.69 -21.43
CA LEU A 142 31.87 -33.17 -20.56
C LEU A 142 33.24 -32.60 -20.96
N SER A 143 33.46 -32.31 -22.25
CA SER A 143 34.69 -31.65 -22.71
C SER A 143 34.74 -30.14 -22.39
N THR A 144 33.60 -29.50 -22.11
CA THR A 144 33.54 -28.06 -21.78
C THR A 144 33.53 -27.77 -20.27
N SER A 145 33.30 -28.76 -19.41
CA SER A 145 33.45 -28.64 -17.93
C SER A 145 34.86 -28.96 -17.42
N ALA A 146 35.82 -29.28 -18.30
CA ALA A 146 37.19 -29.66 -17.94
C ALA A 146 38.21 -28.51 -18.04
N ILE A 147 37.74 -27.25 -17.97
CA ILE A 147 38.60 -26.05 -17.88
C ILE A 147 38.26 -25.30 -16.61
#